data_AF-A0A1B6AI13-F1
#
_entry.id   AF-A0A1B6AI13-F1
#
_cell.length_a   1.000
_cell.length_b   1.000
_cell.length_c   1.000
_cell.angle_alpha   90.00
_cell.angle_beta   90.00
_cell.angle_gamma   90.00
#
_symmetry.space_group_name_H-M   'P 1'
#
loop_
_entity.id
_entity.type
_entity.pdbx_description
1 polymer ?
#
loop_
_entity_poly.entity_id
_entity_poly.type
_entity_poly.pdbx_seq_one_letter_code
_entity_poly.pdbx_strand_id
1 'polypeptide(L)'
;MAAFQEGAADRRRAEVFLAALRAGETVARAAARAGVSTTALYRHRKRNALFAQLMEQAQQAGRQARARDRERRRAPFRAMRYRLVPRDPQEP
;
A
#
# COMPACT_ATOMS: atom_id res chain seq x y z
N MET A 1 4.39 -7.78 21.70
CA MET A 1 3.68 -8.16 20.45
C MET A 1 3.50 -9.67 20.41
N ALA A 2 2.37 -10.16 19.90
CA ALA A 2 2.03 -11.58 19.96
C ALA A 2 2.68 -12.38 18.82
N ALA A 3 3.02 -13.63 19.09
CA ALA A 3 3.39 -14.61 18.07
C ALA A 3 2.15 -15.11 17.32
N PHE A 4 2.33 -15.49 16.05
CA PHE A 4 1.34 -16.25 15.28
C PHE A 4 1.18 -17.65 15.94
N GLN A 5 -0.04 -18.00 16.36
CA GLN A 5 -0.49 -19.31 16.88
C GLN A 5 -1.51 -19.97 15.93
N GLU A 6 -1.36 -21.27 15.63
CA GLU A 6 -2.29 -22.00 14.74
C GLU A 6 -3.74 -21.97 15.30
N GLY A 7 -4.60 -21.15 14.69
CA GLY A 7 -5.98 -20.98 15.11
C GLY A 7 -6.68 -19.79 14.43
N ALA A 8 -7.98 -19.62 14.69
CA ALA A 8 -8.80 -18.55 14.08
C ALA A 8 -8.26 -17.12 14.35
N ALA A 9 -7.55 -16.93 15.46
CA ALA A 9 -6.91 -15.65 15.81
C ALA A 9 -5.80 -15.26 14.81
N ASP A 10 -5.02 -16.23 14.32
CA ASP A 10 -3.99 -16.00 13.32
C ASP A 10 -4.56 -15.68 11.95
N ARG A 11 -5.66 -16.33 11.59
CA ARG A 11 -6.39 -16.02 10.35
C ARG A 11 -6.87 -14.57 10.35
N ARG A 12 -7.45 -14.11 11.46
CA ARG A 12 -7.89 -12.71 11.60
C ARG A 12 -6.73 -11.72 11.54
N ARG A 13 -5.59 -12.03 12.18
CA ARG A 13 -4.37 -11.20 12.11
C ARG A 13 -3.80 -11.15 10.69
N ALA A 14 -3.78 -12.28 10.00
CA ALA A 14 -3.36 -12.37 8.60
C ALA A 14 -4.27 -11.55 7.69
N GLU A 15 -5.59 -11.61 7.87
CA GLU A 15 -6.55 -10.80 7.12
C GLU A 15 -6.35 -9.30 7.35
N VAL A 16 -6.21 -8.86 8.60
CA VAL A 16 -5.94 -7.45 8.95
C VAL A 16 -4.62 -6.98 8.30
N PHE A 17 -3.57 -7.81 8.37
CA PHE A 17 -2.29 -7.53 7.76
C PHE A 17 -2.39 -7.39 6.23
N LEU A 18 -3.03 -8.35 5.57
CA LEU A 18 -3.19 -8.36 4.11
C LEU A 18 -4.05 -7.19 3.63
N ALA A 19 -5.10 -6.83 4.38
CA ALA A 19 -5.92 -5.66 4.08
C ALA A 19 -5.11 -4.36 4.13
N ALA A 20 -4.27 -4.19 5.17
CA ALA A 20 -3.40 -3.01 5.29
C ALA A 20 -2.36 -2.95 4.16
N LEU A 21 -1.79 -4.08 3.75
CA LEU A 21 -0.87 -4.13 2.61
C LEU A 21 -1.56 -3.75 1.30
N ARG A 22 -2.78 -4.24 1.04
CA ARG A 22 -3.57 -3.88 -0.16
C ARG A 22 -3.91 -2.39 -0.19
N ALA A 23 -4.15 -1.78 0.97
CA ALA A 23 -4.35 -0.33 1.09
C ALA A 23 -3.09 0.49 0.79
N GLY A 24 -1.93 -0.15 0.60
CA GLY A 24 -0.67 0.51 0.30
C GLY A 24 0.14 0.88 1.54
N GLU A 25 -0.18 0.37 2.73
CA GLU A 25 0.68 0.54 3.90
C GLU A 25 2.03 -0.19 3.74
N THR A 26 3.00 0.16 4.58
CA THR A 26 4.28 -0.55 4.67
C THR A 26 4.13 -1.83 5.50
N VAL A 27 5.01 -2.81 5.30
CA VAL A 27 4.99 -4.07 6.06
C VAL A 27 5.05 -3.82 7.57
N ALA A 28 5.84 -2.83 8.01
CA ALA A 28 5.95 -2.47 9.43
C ALA A 28 4.62 -1.93 10.00
N ARG A 29 3.93 -1.02 9.28
CA ARG A 29 2.63 -0.50 9.72
C ARG A 29 1.54 -1.55 9.67
N ALA A 30 1.50 -2.36 8.61
CA ALA A 30 0.56 -3.46 8.49
C ALA A 30 0.73 -4.49 9.62
N ALA A 31 1.98 -4.82 9.98
CA ALA A 31 2.28 -5.71 11.09
C ALA A 31 1.87 -5.10 12.44
N ALA A 32 2.11 -3.80 12.65
CA ALA A 32 1.64 -3.08 13.82
C ALA A 32 0.11 -3.12 13.95
N ARG A 33 -0.64 -2.89 12.87
CA ARG A 33 -2.12 -2.98 12.86
C ARG A 33 -2.64 -4.38 13.18
N ALA A 34 -1.95 -5.41 12.70
CA ALA A 34 -2.28 -6.80 13.01
C ALA A 34 -1.83 -7.23 14.41
N GLY A 35 -1.11 -6.38 15.16
CA GLY A 35 -0.61 -6.70 16.50
C GLY A 35 0.52 -7.73 16.52
N VAL A 36 1.19 -7.94 15.38
CA VAL A 36 2.21 -8.99 15.18
C VAL A 36 3.58 -8.38 14.89
N SER A 37 4.64 -9.04 15.37
CA SER A 37 5.99 -8.63 15.04
C SER A 37 6.35 -9.03 13.61
N THR A 38 7.20 -8.24 12.96
CA THR A 38 7.72 -8.55 11.62
C THR A 38 8.49 -9.88 11.60
N THR A 39 9.24 -10.19 12.66
CA THR A 39 9.93 -11.48 12.81
C THR A 39 8.95 -12.66 12.82
N ALA A 40 7.85 -12.57 13.58
CA ALA A 40 6.82 -13.61 13.61
C ALA A 40 6.13 -13.75 12.24
N LEU A 41 5.87 -12.63 11.56
CA LEU A 41 5.29 -12.60 10.22
C LEU A 41 6.18 -13.31 9.19
N TYR A 42 7.48 -13.01 9.17
CA TYR A 42 8.41 -13.66 8.24
C TYR A 42 8.59 -15.15 8.56
N ARG A 43 8.57 -15.53 9.84
CA ARG A 43 8.55 -16.96 10.23
C ARG A 43 7.30 -17.67 9.72
N HIS A 44 6.13 -17.02 9.83
CA HIS A 44 4.87 -17.56 9.31
C HIS A 44 4.89 -17.66 7.78
N ARG A 45 5.40 -16.63 7.07
CA ARG A 45 5.60 -16.66 5.62
C ARG A 45 6.45 -17.84 5.15
N LYS A 46 7.53 -18.17 5.86
CA LYS A 46 8.38 -19.32 5.52
C LYS A 46 7.67 -20.67 5.69
N ARG A 47 6.74 -20.77 6.63
CA ARG A 47 6.01 -22.02 6.94
C ARG A 47 4.72 -22.18 6.13
N ASN A 48 4.14 -21.07 5.65
CA ASN A 48 2.86 -21.07 4.95
C ASN A 48 3.00 -20.45 3.55
N ALA A 49 3.11 -21.32 2.54
CA ALA A 49 3.24 -20.92 1.15
C ALA A 49 2.02 -20.14 0.63
N LEU A 50 0.81 -20.50 1.07
CA LEU A 50 -0.41 -19.78 0.71
C LEU A 50 -0.37 -18.34 1.24
N PHE A 51 0.05 -18.15 2.49
CA PHE A 51 0.22 -16.82 3.06
C PHE A 51 1.29 -16.01 2.31
N ALA A 52 2.39 -16.65 1.88
CA ALA A 52 3.42 -15.99 1.08
C ALA A 52 2.86 -15.47 -0.25
N GLN A 53 2.07 -16.28 -0.97
CA GLN A 53 1.41 -15.87 -2.21
C GLN A 53 0.43 -14.72 -1.97
N LEU A 54 -0.43 -14.82 -0.94
CA LEU A 54 -1.37 -13.76 -0.58
C LEU A 54 -0.66 -12.45 -0.22
N MET A 55 0.47 -12.54 0.48
CA MET A 55 1.29 -11.38 0.84
C MET A 55 1.90 -10.72 -0.41
N GLU A 56 2.38 -11.49 -1.38
CA GLU A 56 2.92 -10.97 -2.63
C GLU A 56 1.83 -10.28 -3.49
N GLN A 57 0.66 -10.90 -3.61
CA GLN A 57 -0.50 -10.29 -4.25
C GLN A 57 -0.92 -8.99 -3.56
N ALA A 58 -0.97 -8.98 -2.22
CA ALA A 58 -1.30 -7.78 -1.45
C ALA A 58 -0.25 -6.66 -1.65
N GLN A 59 1.03 -7.00 -1.73
CA GLN A 59 2.09 -6.03 -2.01
C GLN A 59 1.98 -5.44 -3.42
N GLN A 60 1.67 -6.26 -4.43
CA GLN A 60 1.43 -5.78 -5.79
C GLN A 60 0.27 -4.79 -5.83
N ALA A 61 -0.87 -5.15 -5.22
CA ALA A 61 -2.03 -4.26 -5.11
C ALA A 61 -1.68 -2.95 -4.37
N GLY A 62 -0.96 -3.03 -3.26
CA GLY A 62 -0.51 -1.87 -2.50
C GLY A 62 0.44 -0.95 -3.28
N ARG A 63 1.32 -1.50 -4.12
CA ARG A 63 2.17 -0.70 -5.02
C ARG A 63 1.33 0.08 -6.02
N GLN A 64 0.31 -0.53 -6.60
CA GLN A 64 -0.60 0.14 -7.51
C GLN A 64 -1.42 1.23 -6.80
N ALA A 65 -1.93 0.96 -5.59
CA ALA A 65 -2.65 1.94 -4.78
C ALA A 65 -1.78 3.17 -4.48
N ARG A 66 -0.51 2.97 -4.08
CA ARG A 66 0.45 4.06 -3.86
C ARG A 66 0.78 4.82 -5.14
N ALA A 67 0.93 4.13 -6.27
CA ALA A 67 1.18 4.78 -7.56
C ALA A 67 0.02 5.71 -7.94
N ARG A 68 -1.23 5.25 -7.76
CA ARG A 68 -2.44 6.05 -7.99
C ARG A 68 -2.54 7.23 -7.03
N ASP A 69 -2.26 7.04 -5.74
CA ASP A 69 -2.26 8.14 -4.75
C ASP A 69 -1.19 9.19 -5.08
N ARG A 70 0.02 8.74 -5.46
CA ARG A 70 1.09 9.64 -5.92
C ARG A 70 0.68 10.40 -7.18
N GLU A 71 0.07 9.75 -8.16
CA GLU A 71 -0.42 10.40 -9.37
C GLU A 71 -1.47 11.46 -9.05
N ARG A 72 -2.45 11.14 -8.19
CA ARG A 72 -3.46 12.10 -7.71
C ARG A 72 -2.81 13.31 -7.03
N ARG A 73 -1.86 13.09 -6.12
CA ARG A 73 -1.15 14.17 -5.42
C ARG A 73 -0.25 15.00 -6.35
N ARG A 74 0.31 14.39 -7.39
CA ARG A 74 1.18 15.06 -8.38
C ARG A 74 0.39 15.85 -9.43
N ALA A 75 -0.93 15.71 -9.49
CA ALA A 75 -1.76 16.35 -10.51
C ALA A 75 -2.45 17.67 -10.11
N PRO A 76 -1.85 18.66 -9.39
CA PRO A 76 -2.47 19.98 -9.31
C PRO A 76 -2.42 20.72 -10.66
N PHE A 77 -1.37 20.52 -11.46
CA PHE A 77 -1.12 21.34 -12.67
C PHE A 77 -1.69 20.74 -13.96
N ARG A 78 -2.08 19.46 -13.96
CA ARG A 78 -2.58 18.77 -15.16
C ARG A 78 -4.03 19.15 -15.51
N ALA A 79 -4.78 19.60 -14.51
CA ALA A 79 -6.11 20.18 -14.67
C ALA A 79 -6.08 21.70 -14.89
N MET A 80 -4.97 22.37 -14.56
CA MET A 80 -4.79 23.80 -14.79
C MET A 80 -4.43 24.01 -16.27
N ARG A 81 -5.47 24.10 -17.10
CA ARG A 81 -5.36 24.62 -18.47
C ARG A 81 -4.93 26.07 -18.37
N TYR A 82 -3.62 26.33 -18.37
CA TYR A 82 -3.13 27.61 -18.82
C TYR A 82 -3.63 27.78 -20.25
N ARG A 83 -4.67 28.59 -20.43
CA ARG A 83 -4.94 29.20 -21.73
C ARG A 83 -3.75 30.14 -21.92
N LEU A 84 -2.73 29.67 -22.63
CA LEU A 84 -1.69 30.53 -23.18
C LEU A 84 -2.43 31.60 -23.98
N VAL A 85 -2.58 32.78 -23.39
CA VAL A 85 -3.06 33.95 -24.10
C VAL A 85 -1.90 34.36 -25.00
N PRO A 86 -2.08 34.42 -26.33
CA PRO A 86 -1.10 35.04 -27.19
C PRO A 86 -0.86 36.45 -26.66
N ARG A 87 0.38 36.77 -26.30
CA ARG A 87 0.76 38.14 -25.99
C ARG A 87 0.84 38.85 -27.34
N ASP A 88 -0.24 39.53 -27.74
CA ASP A 88 -0.19 40.46 -28.86
C ASP A 88 0.91 41.50 -28.57
N PRO A 89 1.96 41.60 -29.39
CA PRO A 89 2.82 42.77 -29.36
C PRO A 89 2.02 43.90 -30.01
N GLN A 90 1.41 44.76 -29.20
CA GLN A 90 0.91 46.04 -29.70
C GLN A 90 2.12 46.91 -30.07
N GLU A 91 2.27 47.13 -31.37
CA GLU A 91 3.14 48.14 -31.97
C GLU A 91 2.74 49.54 -31.50
N PRO A 92 3.73 50.38 -31.19
CA PRO A 92 3.82 51.68 -31.87
C PRO A 92 5.16 51.93 -32.55
#